data_AF-A0A534JXF8-F1
#
_entry.id   AF-A0A534JXF8-F1
#
_cell.length_a   1.000
_cell.length_b   1.000
_cell.length_c   1.000
_cell.angle_alpha   90.00
_cell.angle_beta   90.00
_cell.angle_gamma   90.00
#
_symmetry.space_group_name_H-M   'P 1'
#
loop_
_entity.id
_entity.type
_entity.pdbx_description
1 polymer ?
#
loop_
_entity_poly.entity_id
_entity_poly.type
_entity_poly.pdbx_seq_one_letter_code
_entity_poly.pdbx_strand_id
1 'polypeptide(L)'
;MASILRAAGKKVVVIRHPMPYGDLASQAVERFATYEDLDKYQTTIEEREEYEPHIDKGTVVYAGVDYEKILRQAETEAEILLWDGGNNDTPFLKPDLLLVVADPLRPGHELSYYPGETNVRMADVVVVNKVDTATPENVEIVKRNVRTVNPDVVIVEAASPITPDDTVQIRGKRVLAIEDGPTLTHGGMEYGAAYIAAQRFGAAEIVSAVNHAVGSIKETYKKYPNSRKILPAMGYGPKQIKELEETIDATPCDLVLSGTPIDLSRVLKTKKPVVHVRYELDEIGHPNLEDVLRDWELI
;
A
#
# COMPACT_ATOMS: atom_id res chain seq x y z
N MET A 1 11.97 3.77 5.07
CA MET A 1 12.11 4.38 6.40
C MET A 1 12.53 3.39 7.49
N ALA A 2 11.67 2.47 7.98
CA ALA A 2 12.00 1.59 9.11
C ALA A 2 13.31 0.79 8.96
N SER A 3 13.58 0.28 7.76
CA SER A 3 14.85 -0.43 7.46
C SER A 3 16.08 0.47 7.58
N ILE A 4 16.00 1.74 7.16
CA ILE A 4 17.11 2.71 7.24
C ILE A 4 17.45 2.98 8.71
N LEU A 5 16.43 3.29 9.52
CA LEU A 5 16.58 3.54 10.95
C LEU A 5 17.14 2.32 11.71
N ARG A 6 16.66 1.11 11.40
CA ARG A 6 17.20 -0.12 11.99
C ARG A 6 18.65 -0.41 11.55
N ALA A 7 18.99 -0.13 10.30
CA ALA A 7 20.37 -0.25 9.82
C ALA A 7 21.31 0.73 10.56
N ALA A 8 20.79 1.88 10.98
CA ALA A 8 21.47 2.83 11.87
C ALA A 8 21.42 2.44 13.37
N GLY A 9 20.93 1.24 13.71
CA GLY A 9 20.92 0.69 15.06
C GLY A 9 19.80 1.18 15.98
N LYS A 10 18.79 1.88 15.44
CA LYS A 10 17.64 2.38 16.22
C LYS A 10 16.59 1.29 16.46
N LYS A 11 15.97 1.29 17.64
CA LYS A 11 14.75 0.51 17.91
C LYS A 11 13.53 1.25 17.38
N VAL A 12 12.80 0.61 16.47
CA VAL A 12 11.70 1.24 15.74
C VAL A 12 10.46 0.37 15.82
N VAL A 13 9.32 0.99 16.11
CA VAL A 13 7.99 0.39 15.91
C VAL A 13 7.14 1.31 15.05
N VAL A 14 6.19 0.71 14.34
CA VAL A 14 5.21 1.42 13.53
C VAL A 14 3.90 1.53 14.31
N ILE A 15 3.26 2.69 14.27
CA ILE A 15 1.88 2.87 14.73
C ILE A 15 1.04 3.14 13.48
N ARG A 16 0.18 2.19 13.11
CA ARG A 16 -0.69 2.30 11.95
C ARG A 16 -2.03 2.91 12.35
N HIS A 17 -2.58 3.76 11.49
CA HIS A 17 -3.96 4.21 11.59
C HIS A 17 -4.93 3.02 11.75
N PRO A 18 -5.88 3.07 12.69
CA PRO A 18 -6.81 1.97 12.92
C PRO A 18 -7.68 1.73 11.70
N MET A 19 -7.89 0.47 11.35
CA MET A 19 -8.96 0.07 10.46
C MET A 19 -10.09 -0.50 11.34
N PRO A 20 -11.06 0.33 11.78
CA PRO A 20 -12.02 -0.01 12.82
C PRO A 20 -13.12 -0.97 12.33
N TYR A 21 -12.73 -2.10 11.75
CA TYR A 21 -13.62 -3.15 11.32
C TYR A 21 -13.96 -4.04 12.53
N GLY A 22 -15.19 -3.99 13.01
CA GLY A 22 -15.66 -4.90 14.07
C GLY A 22 -15.85 -4.22 15.43
N ASP A 23 -15.39 -4.88 16.51
CA ASP A 23 -15.60 -4.40 17.88
C ASP A 23 -14.44 -3.52 18.36
N LEU A 24 -14.68 -2.21 18.33
CA LEU A 24 -13.71 -1.18 18.71
C LEU A 24 -13.21 -1.32 20.15
N ALA A 25 -14.04 -1.86 21.05
CA ALA A 25 -13.63 -2.05 22.44
C ALA A 25 -12.55 -3.14 22.55
N SER A 26 -12.64 -4.19 21.73
CA SER A 26 -11.60 -5.22 21.64
C SER A 26 -10.34 -4.74 20.88
N GLN A 27 -10.50 -3.76 20.00
CA GLN A 27 -9.42 -3.15 19.19
C GLN A 27 -8.82 -1.89 19.86
N ALA A 28 -8.86 -1.81 21.20
CA ALA A 28 -8.31 -0.66 21.91
C ALA A 28 -6.80 -0.53 21.70
N VAL A 29 -6.06 -1.65 21.81
CA VAL A 29 -4.62 -1.73 21.60
C VAL A 29 -4.26 -3.09 21.02
N GLU A 30 -3.65 -3.08 19.85
CA GLU A 30 -3.22 -4.27 19.14
C GLU A 30 -1.73 -4.14 18.82
N ARG A 31 -0.99 -5.22 19.05
CA ARG A 31 0.46 -5.30 18.83
C ARG A 31 0.75 -6.51 17.97
N PHE A 32 1.32 -6.29 16.81
CA PHE A 32 1.64 -7.30 15.81
C PHE A 32 3.15 -7.41 15.64
N ALA A 33 3.71 -8.55 16.06
CA ALA A 33 5.12 -8.88 15.85
C ALA A 33 5.29 -10.15 15.01
N THR A 34 4.28 -11.03 15.00
CA THR A 34 4.29 -12.27 14.24
C THR A 34 2.98 -12.50 13.50
N TYR A 35 2.95 -13.51 12.64
CA TYR A 35 1.74 -13.92 11.91
C TYR A 35 0.65 -14.43 12.84
N GLU A 36 1.01 -15.07 13.96
CA GLU A 36 0.07 -15.54 14.96
C GLU A 36 -0.70 -14.37 15.62
N ASP A 37 -0.10 -13.18 15.68
CA ASP A 37 -0.79 -11.97 16.16
C ASP A 37 -1.91 -11.56 15.19
N LEU A 38 -1.69 -11.66 13.87
CA LEU A 38 -2.72 -11.36 12.86
C LEU A 38 -3.95 -12.27 13.01
N ASP A 39 -3.72 -13.57 13.27
CA ASP A 39 -4.79 -14.53 13.51
C ASP A 39 -5.51 -14.27 14.85
N LYS A 40 -4.74 -13.93 15.90
CA LYS A 40 -5.26 -13.61 17.24
C LYS A 40 -6.22 -12.43 17.21
N TYR A 41 -5.88 -11.38 16.47
CA TYR A 41 -6.70 -10.16 16.32
C TYR A 41 -7.70 -10.25 15.16
N GLN A 42 -7.76 -11.39 14.45
CA GLN A 42 -8.74 -11.66 13.39
C GLN A 42 -8.70 -10.63 12.24
N THR A 43 -7.50 -10.18 11.87
CA THR A 43 -7.30 -9.15 10.85
C THR A 43 -7.88 -9.56 9.49
N THR A 44 -8.53 -8.62 8.81
CA THR A 44 -8.99 -8.73 7.42
C THR A 44 -7.83 -8.77 6.42
N ILE A 45 -8.10 -9.08 5.15
CA ILE A 45 -7.07 -8.99 4.09
C ILE A 45 -6.51 -7.57 3.98
N GLU A 46 -7.35 -6.54 4.06
CA GLU A 46 -6.92 -5.13 3.97
C GLU A 46 -6.00 -4.76 5.15
N GLU A 47 -6.32 -5.20 6.37
CA GLU A 47 -5.42 -5.03 7.51
C GLU A 47 -4.08 -5.76 7.32
N ARG A 48 -4.12 -6.98 6.79
CA ARG A 48 -2.92 -7.76 6.49
C ARG A 48 -2.07 -7.08 5.42
N GLU A 49 -2.67 -6.43 4.43
CA GLU A 49 -1.97 -5.64 3.39
C GLU A 49 -1.14 -4.50 3.99
N GLU A 50 -1.59 -3.93 5.09
CA GLU A 50 -0.88 -2.87 5.80
C GLU A 50 0.13 -3.41 6.83
N TYR A 51 -0.13 -4.56 7.46
CA TYR A 51 0.69 -5.06 8.58
C TYR A 51 1.76 -6.09 8.17
N GLU A 52 1.45 -7.01 7.25
CA GLU A 52 2.38 -8.09 6.86
C GLU A 52 3.71 -7.58 6.31
N PRO A 53 3.77 -6.53 5.44
CA PRO A 53 5.04 -6.03 4.93
C PRO A 53 6.00 -5.56 6.04
N HIS A 54 5.44 -5.08 7.16
CA HIS A 54 6.22 -4.71 8.33
C HIS A 54 6.74 -5.92 9.11
N ILE A 55 5.87 -6.92 9.35
CA ILE A 55 6.20 -8.16 10.05
C ILE A 55 7.27 -8.96 9.27
N ASP A 56 7.13 -9.11 7.95
CA ASP A 56 8.09 -9.79 7.09
C ASP A 56 9.50 -9.13 7.18
N LYS A 57 9.55 -7.84 7.48
CA LYS A 57 10.80 -7.06 7.68
C LYS A 57 11.25 -7.01 9.15
N GLY A 58 10.58 -7.72 10.05
CA GLY A 58 10.88 -7.76 11.48
C GLY A 58 10.53 -6.46 12.23
N THR A 59 9.53 -5.71 11.75
CA THR A 59 9.07 -4.46 12.37
C THR A 59 7.78 -4.75 13.14
N VAL A 60 7.76 -4.40 14.43
CA VAL A 60 6.52 -4.47 15.23
C VAL A 60 5.58 -3.36 14.81
N VAL A 61 4.30 -3.70 14.64
CA VAL A 61 3.22 -2.75 14.33
C VAL A 61 2.28 -2.67 15.51
N TYR A 62 1.88 -1.46 15.87
CA TYR A 62 0.76 -1.19 16.75
C TYR A 62 -0.40 -0.61 15.95
N ALA A 63 -1.62 -1.02 16.30
CA ALA A 63 -2.84 -0.43 15.79
C ALA A 63 -3.90 -0.37 16.91
N GLY A 64 -5.04 0.24 16.60
CA GLY A 64 -6.19 0.31 17.49
C GLY A 64 -6.71 1.73 17.70
N VAL A 65 -7.82 1.82 18.44
CA VAL A 65 -8.57 3.08 18.60
C VAL A 65 -8.11 3.93 19.78
N ASP A 66 -7.38 3.38 20.74
CA ASP A 66 -6.94 4.09 21.95
C ASP A 66 -5.48 4.53 21.83
N TYR A 67 -5.27 5.66 21.16
CA TYR A 67 -3.93 6.19 20.83
C TYR A 67 -3.09 6.53 22.06
N GLU A 68 -3.71 6.93 23.17
CA GLU A 68 -2.97 7.17 24.40
C GLU A 68 -2.35 5.86 24.91
N LYS A 69 -3.15 4.79 25.00
CA LYS A 69 -2.63 3.49 25.45
C LYS A 69 -1.64 2.87 24.47
N ILE A 70 -1.90 2.99 23.17
CA ILE A 70 -0.98 2.54 22.11
C ILE A 70 0.37 3.25 22.28
N LEU A 71 0.36 4.57 22.40
CA LEU A 71 1.58 5.36 22.56
C LEU A 71 2.37 4.91 23.79
N ARG A 72 1.70 4.78 24.95
CA ARG A 72 2.33 4.31 26.20
C ARG A 72 2.98 2.95 26.06
N GLN A 73 2.39 2.03 25.29
CA GLN A 73 2.97 0.71 25.08
C GLN A 73 4.12 0.75 24.08
N ALA A 74 3.95 1.44 22.95
CA ALA A 74 4.95 1.56 21.89
C ALA A 74 6.25 2.23 22.39
N GLU A 75 6.14 3.26 23.23
CA GLU A 75 7.28 3.95 23.86
C GLU A 75 8.15 3.04 24.73
N THR A 76 7.63 1.89 25.20
CA THR A 76 8.43 0.94 25.99
C THR A 76 9.34 0.05 25.13
N GLU A 77 9.08 -0.03 23.83
CA GLU A 77 9.75 -0.96 22.90
C GLU A 77 10.61 -0.25 21.84
N ALA A 78 10.41 1.05 21.63
CA ALA A 78 11.09 1.83 20.60
C ALA A 78 11.76 3.10 21.11
N GLU A 79 12.81 3.49 20.38
CA GLU A 79 13.43 4.81 20.46
C GLU A 79 12.80 5.77 19.43
N ILE A 80 12.31 5.24 18.30
CA ILE A 80 11.65 6.00 17.25
C ILE A 80 10.31 5.35 16.91
N LEU A 81 9.26 6.16 16.91
CA LEU A 81 7.92 5.77 16.47
C LEU A 81 7.72 6.23 15.03
N LEU A 82 7.35 5.30 14.14
CA LEU A 82 6.90 5.63 12.80
C LEU A 82 5.38 5.61 12.78
N TRP A 83 4.75 6.78 12.77
CA TRP A 83 3.31 6.86 12.58
C TRP A 83 2.96 6.78 11.09
N ASP A 84 2.08 5.85 10.73
CA ASP A 84 1.62 5.64 9.37
C ASP A 84 0.11 5.89 9.29
N GLY A 85 -0.24 7.05 8.73
CA GLY A 85 -1.63 7.49 8.49
C GLY A 85 -2.27 6.92 7.22
N GLY A 86 -1.51 6.21 6.38
CA GLY A 86 -1.97 5.81 5.06
C GLY A 86 -2.40 7.01 4.22
N ASN A 87 -3.54 6.88 3.54
CA ASN A 87 -4.13 7.93 2.71
C ASN A 87 -5.32 8.66 3.36
N ASN A 88 -5.68 8.31 4.60
CA ASN A 88 -6.96 8.70 5.20
C ASN A 88 -6.85 9.85 6.20
N ASP A 89 -5.67 10.10 6.77
CA ASP A 89 -5.58 10.91 7.99
C ASP A 89 -4.38 11.88 8.02
N THR A 90 -4.53 12.85 8.92
CA THR A 90 -3.42 13.68 9.42
C THR A 90 -2.85 13.06 10.70
N PRO A 91 -1.61 13.38 11.11
CA PRO A 91 -0.98 12.79 12.29
C PRO A 91 -1.82 12.91 13.56
N PHE A 92 -2.11 11.77 14.21
CA PHE A 92 -2.77 11.74 15.52
C PHE A 92 -1.78 12.00 16.67
N LEU A 93 -0.50 11.82 16.38
CA LEU A 93 0.62 12.17 17.23
C LEU A 93 1.29 13.41 16.65
N LYS A 94 1.85 14.27 17.50
CA LYS A 94 2.67 15.39 17.03
C LYS A 94 3.98 14.83 16.47
N PRO A 95 4.25 14.92 15.15
CA PRO A 95 5.49 14.41 14.59
C PRO A 95 6.65 15.37 14.90
N ASP A 96 7.84 14.81 15.11
CA ASP A 96 9.09 15.57 15.05
C ASP A 96 9.49 15.83 13.59
N LEU A 97 9.29 14.83 12.71
CA LEU A 97 9.52 14.90 11.27
C LEU A 97 8.31 14.31 10.52
N LEU A 98 7.67 15.10 9.65
CA LEU A 98 6.51 14.69 8.85
C LEU A 98 6.87 14.48 7.38
N LEU A 99 6.76 13.24 6.93
CA LEU A 99 6.92 12.85 5.53
C LEU A 99 5.57 12.61 4.87
N VAL A 100 5.41 13.14 3.65
CA VAL A 100 4.17 13.00 2.87
C VAL A 100 4.49 12.49 1.48
N VAL A 101 3.75 11.48 1.02
CA VAL A 101 3.93 10.93 -0.33
C VAL A 101 2.98 11.61 -1.31
N ALA A 102 3.52 12.15 -2.40
CA ALA A 102 2.76 12.72 -3.50
C ALA A 102 2.83 11.83 -4.75
N ASP A 103 1.71 11.67 -5.45
CA ASP A 103 1.57 10.79 -6.63
C ASP A 103 1.42 11.60 -7.93
N PRO A 104 2.45 11.69 -8.79
CA PRO A 104 2.43 12.42 -10.05
C PRO A 104 1.56 11.76 -11.13
N LEU A 105 0.93 10.61 -10.87
CA LEU A 105 -0.12 10.10 -11.75
C LEU A 105 -1.44 10.86 -11.59
N ARG A 106 -1.58 11.68 -10.53
CA ARG A 106 -2.80 12.43 -10.19
C ARG A 106 -2.45 13.90 -9.84
N PRO A 107 -1.88 14.66 -10.79
CA PRO A 107 -1.47 16.03 -10.52
C PRO A 107 -2.66 16.90 -10.06
N GLY A 108 -2.44 17.72 -9.04
CA GLY A 108 -3.45 18.56 -8.40
C GLY A 108 -4.03 17.96 -7.12
N HIS A 109 -3.91 16.64 -6.88
CA HIS A 109 -4.40 16.03 -5.64
C HIS A 109 -3.67 16.57 -4.40
N GLU A 110 -2.39 16.92 -4.54
CA GLU A 110 -1.59 17.61 -3.52
C GLU A 110 -2.14 19.00 -3.12
N LEU A 111 -3.08 19.55 -3.89
CA LEU A 111 -3.73 20.84 -3.62
C LEU A 111 -5.18 20.72 -3.18
N SER A 112 -5.90 19.68 -3.63
CA SER A 112 -7.35 19.62 -3.55
C SER A 112 -7.93 18.40 -2.83
N TYR A 113 -7.14 17.37 -2.57
CA TYR A 113 -7.64 16.11 -2.00
C TYR A 113 -7.43 16.08 -0.49
N TYR A 114 -8.51 16.08 0.30
CA TYR A 114 -8.43 16.00 1.76
C TYR A 114 -8.24 14.53 2.23
N PRO A 115 -7.38 14.26 3.23
CA PRO A 115 -6.49 15.20 3.95
C PRO A 115 -5.11 15.36 3.32
N GLY A 116 -4.85 14.79 2.14
CA GLY A 116 -3.56 14.87 1.45
C GLY A 116 -3.04 16.30 1.28
N GLU A 117 -3.92 17.26 0.94
CA GLU A 117 -3.54 18.67 0.85
C GLU A 117 -3.07 19.23 2.21
N THR A 118 -3.72 18.83 3.32
CA THR A 118 -3.39 19.33 4.66
C THR A 118 -2.02 18.80 5.03
N ASN A 119 -1.79 17.51 4.75
CA ASN A 119 -0.50 16.85 4.95
C ASN A 119 0.62 17.55 4.16
N VAL A 120 0.42 17.86 2.87
CA VAL A 120 1.44 18.56 2.05
C VAL A 120 1.80 19.93 2.61
N ARG A 121 0.81 20.68 3.13
CA ARG A 121 1.04 21.99 3.77
C ARG A 121 1.81 21.90 5.08
N MET A 122 1.67 20.78 5.79
CA MET A 122 2.32 20.53 7.08
C MET A 122 3.68 19.82 6.93
N ALA A 123 3.98 19.25 5.77
CA ALA A 123 5.11 18.37 5.56
C ALA A 123 6.46 19.07 5.77
N ASP A 124 7.40 18.36 6.37
CA ASP A 124 8.82 18.72 6.33
C ASP A 124 9.47 18.18 5.05
N VAL A 125 8.99 17.01 4.60
CA VAL A 125 9.48 16.31 3.41
C VAL A 125 8.32 15.81 2.57
N VAL A 126 8.36 16.08 1.27
CA VAL A 126 7.45 15.47 0.29
C VAL A 126 8.22 14.50 -0.60
N VAL A 127 7.83 13.22 -0.54
CA VAL A 127 8.35 12.17 -1.43
C VAL A 127 7.45 12.10 -2.67
N VAL A 128 7.94 12.57 -3.82
CA VAL A 128 7.25 12.42 -5.10
C VAL A 128 7.60 11.06 -5.66
N ASN A 129 6.69 10.09 -5.50
CA ASN A 129 6.92 8.69 -5.85
C ASN A 129 6.39 8.35 -7.27
N LYS A 130 6.82 7.24 -7.87
CA LYS A 130 6.43 6.75 -9.22
C LYS A 130 6.87 7.66 -10.37
N VAL A 131 7.97 8.40 -10.19
CA VAL A 131 8.51 9.28 -11.25
C VAL A 131 8.99 8.50 -12.48
N ASP A 132 9.28 7.20 -12.33
CA ASP A 132 9.65 6.28 -13.42
C ASP A 132 8.46 5.89 -14.32
N THR A 133 7.23 6.06 -13.82
CA THR A 133 5.99 5.68 -14.51
C THR A 133 5.17 6.89 -14.94
N ALA A 134 5.27 8.02 -14.23
CA ALA A 134 4.62 9.27 -14.60
C ALA A 134 5.33 9.99 -15.76
N THR A 135 4.62 10.90 -16.43
CA THR A 135 5.25 11.78 -17.41
C THR A 135 6.14 12.81 -16.70
N PRO A 136 7.28 13.21 -17.28
CA PRO A 136 8.13 14.26 -16.68
C PRO A 136 7.38 15.57 -16.42
N GLU A 137 6.42 15.91 -17.29
CA GLU A 137 5.56 17.08 -17.11
C GLU A 137 4.71 17.00 -15.84
N ASN A 138 4.08 15.85 -15.58
CA ASN A 138 3.27 15.68 -14.37
C ASN A 138 4.12 15.75 -13.09
N VAL A 139 5.32 15.17 -13.11
CA VAL A 139 6.27 15.25 -11.99
C VAL A 139 6.59 16.72 -11.68
N GLU A 140 6.89 17.51 -12.69
CA GLU A 140 7.17 18.95 -12.52
C GLU A 140 5.95 19.77 -12.09
N ILE A 141 4.75 19.40 -12.54
CA ILE A 141 3.50 20.02 -12.05
C ILE A 141 3.34 19.79 -10.55
N VAL A 142 3.45 18.54 -10.08
CA VAL A 142 3.31 18.22 -8.65
C VAL A 142 4.37 18.95 -7.82
N LYS A 143 5.65 18.91 -8.24
CA LYS A 143 6.74 19.61 -7.53
C LYS A 143 6.49 21.11 -7.42
N ARG A 144 5.98 21.75 -8.49
CA ARG A 144 5.62 23.18 -8.48
C ARG A 144 4.45 23.47 -7.56
N ASN A 145 3.42 22.64 -7.59
CA ASN A 145 2.24 22.79 -6.76
C ASN A 145 2.59 22.67 -5.27
N VAL A 146 3.37 21.65 -4.91
CA VAL A 146 3.92 21.44 -3.57
C VAL A 146 4.66 22.71 -3.09
N ARG A 147 5.61 23.22 -3.87
CA ARG A 147 6.36 24.44 -3.53
C ARG A 147 5.50 25.71 -3.44
N THR A 148 4.34 25.72 -4.09
CA THR A 148 3.43 26.88 -4.02
C THR A 148 2.72 26.95 -2.67
N VAL A 149 2.45 25.80 -2.05
CA VAL A 149 1.76 25.71 -0.75
C VAL A 149 2.70 25.49 0.43
N ASN A 150 3.91 25.00 0.18
CA ASN A 150 4.95 24.77 1.17
C ASN A 150 6.34 25.07 0.54
N PRO A 151 6.80 26.33 0.54
CA PRO A 151 7.98 26.77 -0.22
C PRO A 151 9.32 26.17 0.22
N ASP A 152 9.46 25.85 1.51
CA ASP A 152 10.74 25.41 2.11
C ASP A 152 10.84 23.88 2.24
N VAL A 153 9.83 23.15 1.75
CA VAL A 153 9.77 21.69 1.87
C VAL A 153 10.89 20.99 1.11
N VAL A 154 11.47 19.97 1.74
CA VAL A 154 12.42 19.07 1.07
C VAL A 154 11.64 18.16 0.13
N ILE A 155 12.08 18.05 -1.12
CA ILE A 155 11.47 17.13 -2.10
C ILE A 155 12.45 16.01 -2.38
N VAL A 156 12.01 14.77 -2.15
CA VAL A 156 12.71 13.54 -2.52
C VAL A 156 11.96 12.92 -3.70
N GLU A 157 12.68 12.58 -4.77
CA GLU A 157 12.09 11.85 -5.90
C GLU A 157 12.31 10.35 -5.69
N ALA A 158 11.29 9.55 -6.03
CA ALA A 158 11.38 8.11 -5.92
C ALA A 158 10.64 7.40 -7.06
N ALA A 159 11.18 6.27 -7.48
CA ALA A 159 10.54 5.27 -8.31
C ALA A 159 9.84 4.21 -7.43
N SER A 160 8.98 3.43 -8.08
CA SER A 160 8.45 2.18 -7.50
C SER A 160 8.56 1.07 -8.54
N PRO A 161 9.78 0.56 -8.81
CA PRO A 161 10.00 -0.47 -9.80
C PRO A 161 9.20 -1.74 -9.47
N ILE A 162 8.49 -2.24 -10.47
CA ILE A 162 7.63 -3.43 -10.35
C ILE A 162 8.45 -4.68 -10.67
N THR A 163 8.48 -5.61 -9.73
CA THR A 163 9.23 -6.87 -9.82
C THR A 163 8.31 -8.05 -9.54
N PRO A 164 7.91 -8.83 -10.57
CA PRO A 164 7.20 -10.09 -10.36
C PRO A 164 8.14 -11.14 -9.76
N ASP A 165 7.60 -12.04 -8.94
CA ASP A 165 8.37 -13.21 -8.51
C ASP A 165 8.82 -14.05 -9.70
N ASP A 166 10.09 -14.46 -9.71
CA ASP A 166 10.75 -15.19 -10.81
C ASP A 166 10.25 -16.64 -10.99
N THR A 167 9.23 -17.05 -10.23
CA THR A 167 8.76 -18.43 -10.17
C THR A 167 8.01 -18.87 -11.43
N VAL A 168 7.46 -17.93 -12.21
CA VAL A 168 6.64 -18.25 -13.39
C VAL A 168 6.85 -17.27 -14.55
N GLN A 169 7.05 -17.80 -15.76
CA GLN A 169 7.10 -17.02 -16.99
C GLN A 169 5.74 -16.36 -17.31
N ILE A 170 5.73 -15.04 -17.44
CA ILE A 170 4.53 -14.23 -17.80
C ILE A 170 4.35 -14.15 -19.32
N ARG A 171 5.45 -14.12 -20.08
CA ARG A 171 5.43 -13.88 -21.52
C ARG A 171 4.56 -14.89 -22.27
N GLY A 172 3.66 -14.38 -23.12
CA GLY A 172 2.80 -15.19 -23.97
C GLY A 172 1.61 -15.85 -23.26
N LYS A 173 1.42 -15.61 -21.95
CA LYS A 173 0.29 -16.17 -21.18
C LYS A 173 -0.91 -15.25 -21.16
N ARG A 174 -2.10 -15.84 -20.97
CA ARG A 174 -3.33 -15.14 -20.65
C ARG A 174 -3.37 -14.91 -19.14
N VAL A 175 -3.37 -13.66 -18.71
CA VAL A 175 -3.16 -13.28 -17.31
C VAL A 175 -4.41 -12.67 -16.73
N LEU A 176 -4.78 -13.09 -15.52
CA LEU A 176 -5.73 -12.34 -14.67
C LEU A 176 -4.91 -11.46 -13.72
N ALA A 177 -5.14 -10.14 -13.74
CA ALA A 177 -4.51 -9.19 -12.82
C ALA A 177 -5.44 -8.94 -11.63
N ILE A 178 -4.95 -9.23 -10.42
CA ILE A 178 -5.58 -8.89 -9.15
C ILE A 178 -4.87 -7.67 -8.58
N GLU A 179 -5.63 -6.70 -8.10
CA GLU A 179 -5.09 -5.43 -7.58
C GLU A 179 -5.76 -5.08 -6.25
N ASP A 180 -5.08 -4.24 -5.48
CA ASP A 180 -5.54 -3.69 -4.20
C ASP A 180 -6.97 -3.07 -4.30
N GLY A 181 -7.86 -3.50 -3.42
CA GLY A 181 -9.29 -3.14 -3.44
C GLY A 181 -9.53 -1.62 -3.26
N PRO A 182 -9.06 -1.00 -2.17
CA PRO A 182 -9.11 0.45 -1.93
C PRO A 182 -8.61 1.30 -3.09
N THR A 183 -7.45 0.97 -3.68
CA THR A 183 -6.86 1.71 -4.82
C THR A 183 -7.84 1.86 -6.00
N LEU A 184 -8.65 0.83 -6.24
CA LEU A 184 -9.59 0.80 -7.37
C LEU A 184 -10.96 1.37 -7.00
N THR A 185 -11.41 1.12 -5.77
CA THR A 185 -12.77 1.44 -5.34
C THR A 185 -12.88 2.91 -4.98
N HIS A 186 -12.20 3.33 -3.92
CA HIS A 186 -12.22 4.70 -3.43
C HIS A 186 -11.08 5.54 -4.02
N GLY A 187 -9.97 4.90 -4.44
CA GLY A 187 -8.85 5.57 -5.11
C GLY A 187 -9.10 5.92 -6.59
N GLY A 188 -10.13 5.35 -7.22
CA GLY A 188 -10.58 5.69 -8.57
C GLY A 188 -9.69 5.19 -9.72
N MET A 189 -8.72 4.32 -9.45
CA MET A 189 -7.79 3.81 -10.48
C MET A 189 -8.46 2.75 -11.37
N GLU A 190 -8.05 2.67 -12.64
CA GLU A 190 -8.53 1.64 -13.59
C GLU A 190 -7.63 0.39 -13.64
N TYR A 191 -6.39 0.51 -13.18
CA TYR A 191 -5.36 -0.51 -13.22
C TYR A 191 -4.31 -0.25 -12.13
N GLY A 192 -3.54 -1.27 -11.77
CA GLY A 192 -2.48 -1.19 -10.75
C GLY A 192 -1.21 -1.92 -11.17
N ALA A 193 -0.47 -2.42 -10.18
CA ALA A 193 0.86 -3.01 -10.36
C ALA A 193 0.84 -4.31 -11.16
N ALA A 194 -0.13 -5.21 -10.91
CA ALA A 194 -0.23 -6.47 -11.65
C ALA A 194 -0.57 -6.26 -13.13
N TYR A 195 -1.43 -5.30 -13.44
CA TYR A 195 -1.77 -4.95 -14.81
C TYR A 195 -0.55 -4.40 -15.55
N ILE A 196 0.19 -3.47 -14.93
CA ILE A 196 1.41 -2.91 -15.49
C ILE A 196 2.48 -4.00 -15.68
N ALA A 197 2.63 -4.92 -14.71
CA ALA A 197 3.52 -6.07 -14.83
C ALA A 197 3.13 -6.97 -16.01
N ALA A 198 1.85 -7.30 -16.17
CA ALA A 198 1.38 -8.12 -17.29
C ALA A 198 1.78 -7.50 -18.64
N GLN A 199 1.66 -6.17 -18.78
CA GLN A 199 2.07 -5.46 -20.00
C GLN A 199 3.59 -5.46 -20.18
N ARG A 200 4.35 -5.05 -19.15
CA ARG A 200 5.83 -4.93 -19.21
C ARG A 200 6.51 -6.27 -19.50
N PHE A 201 5.99 -7.37 -18.95
CA PHE A 201 6.57 -8.71 -19.10
C PHE A 201 5.98 -9.53 -20.26
N GLY A 202 5.12 -8.91 -21.08
CA GLY A 202 4.69 -9.45 -22.37
C GLY A 202 3.63 -10.54 -22.29
N ALA A 203 2.66 -10.43 -21.37
CA ALA A 203 1.46 -11.25 -21.40
C ALA A 203 0.78 -11.18 -22.77
N ALA A 204 0.23 -12.30 -23.25
CA ALA A 204 -0.49 -12.35 -24.53
C ALA A 204 -1.85 -11.64 -24.44
N GLU A 205 -2.50 -11.73 -23.28
CA GLU A 205 -3.81 -11.15 -23.01
C GLU A 205 -3.94 -10.86 -21.51
N ILE A 206 -4.60 -9.75 -21.14
CA ILE A 206 -5.06 -9.52 -19.77
C ILE A 206 -6.57 -9.79 -19.74
N VAL A 207 -6.96 -10.85 -19.05
CA VAL A 207 -8.31 -11.41 -19.03
C VAL A 207 -9.14 -10.72 -17.95
N SER A 208 -10.29 -10.17 -18.33
CA SER A 208 -11.26 -9.60 -17.38
C SER A 208 -12.07 -10.70 -16.69
N ALA A 209 -12.18 -10.62 -15.35
CA ALA A 209 -13.00 -11.54 -14.57
C ALA A 209 -14.48 -11.13 -14.47
N VAL A 210 -14.91 -10.03 -15.11
CA VAL A 210 -16.27 -9.47 -14.97
C VAL A 210 -17.38 -10.49 -15.26
N ASN A 211 -17.22 -11.31 -16.29
CA ASN A 211 -18.21 -12.33 -16.69
C ASN A 211 -18.15 -13.61 -15.85
N HIS A 212 -17.14 -13.73 -14.99
CA HIS A 212 -16.87 -14.91 -14.16
C HIS A 212 -17.08 -14.61 -12.66
N ALA A 213 -17.30 -13.34 -12.31
CA ALA A 213 -17.48 -12.88 -10.95
C ALA A 213 -18.74 -13.44 -10.30
N VAL A 214 -18.59 -13.89 -9.06
CA VAL A 214 -19.68 -14.40 -8.23
C VAL A 214 -19.92 -13.51 -7.00
N GLY A 215 -21.11 -13.64 -6.40
CA GLY A 215 -21.43 -13.05 -5.10
C GLY A 215 -21.11 -11.55 -4.99
N SER A 216 -20.40 -11.18 -3.93
CA SER A 216 -20.06 -9.78 -3.64
C SER A 216 -19.14 -9.15 -4.70
N ILE A 217 -18.28 -9.93 -5.35
CA ILE A 217 -17.38 -9.42 -6.40
C ILE A 217 -18.17 -8.95 -7.62
N LYS A 218 -19.22 -9.68 -7.99
CA LYS A 218 -20.14 -9.25 -9.06
C LYS A 218 -20.80 -7.92 -8.73
N GLU A 219 -21.18 -7.70 -7.46
CA GLU A 219 -21.74 -6.43 -7.01
C GLU A 219 -20.68 -5.32 -6.99
N THR A 220 -19.43 -5.63 -6.62
CA THR A 220 -18.30 -4.69 -6.70
C THR A 220 -18.12 -4.17 -8.13
N TYR A 221 -18.13 -5.02 -9.15
CA TYR A 221 -18.03 -4.57 -10.55
C TYR A 221 -19.19 -3.67 -11.00
N LYS A 222 -20.39 -3.85 -10.43
CA LYS A 222 -21.53 -2.96 -10.71
C LYS A 222 -21.33 -1.60 -10.05
N LYS A 223 -20.84 -1.58 -8.81
CA LYS A 223 -20.62 -0.37 -8.02
C LYS A 223 -19.43 0.44 -8.53
N TYR A 224 -18.38 -0.23 -9.02
CA TYR A 224 -17.13 0.38 -9.48
C TYR A 224 -16.82 -0.02 -10.94
N PRO A 225 -17.47 0.61 -11.94
CA PRO A 225 -17.31 0.26 -13.36
C PRO A 225 -15.88 0.46 -13.90
N ASN A 226 -15.05 1.26 -13.22
CA ASN A 226 -13.65 1.48 -13.55
C ASN A 226 -12.78 0.24 -13.34
N SER A 227 -13.19 -0.69 -12.47
CA SER A 227 -12.40 -1.88 -12.12
C SER A 227 -12.43 -3.00 -13.18
N ARG A 228 -13.20 -2.86 -14.27
CA ARG A 228 -13.46 -3.95 -15.24
C ARG A 228 -12.23 -4.60 -15.89
N LYS A 229 -11.08 -3.93 -15.89
CA LYS A 229 -9.83 -4.43 -16.48
C LYS A 229 -9.08 -5.41 -15.57
N ILE A 230 -9.40 -5.42 -14.27
CA ILE A 230 -8.68 -6.13 -13.22
C ILE A 230 -9.69 -6.81 -12.28
N LEU A 231 -9.22 -7.61 -11.34
CA LEU A 231 -10.02 -8.19 -10.26
C LEU A 231 -9.66 -7.50 -8.94
N PRO A 232 -10.58 -6.76 -8.30
CA PRO A 232 -10.30 -6.19 -6.97
C PRO A 232 -10.11 -7.29 -5.93
N ALA A 233 -9.04 -7.19 -5.14
CA ALA A 233 -8.79 -8.04 -3.98
C ALA A 233 -9.81 -7.71 -2.87
N MET A 234 -11.00 -8.32 -2.95
CA MET A 234 -12.04 -8.20 -1.94
C MET A 234 -11.88 -9.33 -0.92
N GLY A 235 -11.88 -9.02 0.38
CA GLY A 235 -11.38 -9.98 1.36
C GLY A 235 -11.75 -9.75 2.82
N TYR A 236 -12.89 -9.15 3.11
CA TYR A 236 -13.31 -8.79 4.48
C TYR A 236 -13.83 -9.98 5.31
N GLY A 237 -13.80 -11.20 4.77
CA GLY A 237 -14.17 -12.40 5.53
C GLY A 237 -14.22 -13.70 4.72
N PRO A 238 -14.48 -14.85 5.38
CA PRO A 238 -14.38 -16.19 4.77
C PRO A 238 -15.25 -16.37 3.51
N LYS A 239 -16.42 -15.71 3.48
CA LYS A 239 -17.31 -15.75 2.32
C LYS A 239 -16.70 -15.05 1.10
N GLN A 240 -16.11 -13.87 1.29
CA GLN A 240 -15.53 -13.09 0.19
C GLN A 240 -14.24 -13.73 -0.33
N ILE A 241 -13.43 -14.30 0.56
CA ILE A 241 -12.27 -15.12 0.16
C ILE A 241 -12.70 -16.25 -0.77
N LYS A 242 -13.75 -16.99 -0.40
CA LYS A 242 -14.27 -18.08 -1.23
C LYS A 242 -14.83 -17.58 -2.58
N GLU A 243 -15.55 -16.46 -2.57
CA GLU A 243 -16.04 -15.84 -3.81
C GLU A 243 -14.89 -15.37 -4.72
N LEU A 244 -13.78 -14.91 -4.14
CA LEU A 244 -12.55 -14.54 -4.85
C LEU A 244 -11.88 -15.76 -5.48
N GLU A 245 -11.73 -16.85 -4.73
CA GLU A 245 -11.22 -18.14 -5.24
C GLU A 245 -12.07 -18.67 -6.40
N GLU A 246 -13.39 -18.71 -6.24
CA GLU A 246 -14.34 -19.17 -7.28
C GLU A 246 -14.25 -18.30 -8.53
N THR A 247 -14.15 -16.98 -8.37
CA THR A 247 -14.01 -16.04 -9.50
C THR A 247 -12.68 -16.25 -10.24
N ILE A 248 -11.59 -16.42 -9.50
CA ILE A 248 -10.26 -16.70 -10.08
C ILE A 248 -10.30 -18.01 -10.86
N ASP A 249 -10.79 -19.09 -10.25
CA ASP A 249 -10.84 -20.41 -10.87
C ASP A 249 -11.75 -20.46 -12.10
N ALA A 250 -12.85 -19.70 -12.12
CA ALA A 250 -13.76 -19.62 -13.27
C ALA A 250 -13.23 -18.76 -14.44
N THR A 251 -12.30 -17.84 -14.19
CA THR A 251 -11.78 -16.92 -15.22
C THR A 251 -10.80 -17.63 -16.17
N PRO A 252 -10.96 -17.63 -17.50
CA PRO A 252 -10.14 -18.42 -18.40
C PRO A 252 -8.75 -17.81 -18.62
N CYS A 253 -7.87 -17.90 -17.63
CA CYS A 253 -6.48 -17.45 -17.67
C CYS A 253 -5.51 -18.61 -17.32
N ASP A 254 -4.26 -18.46 -17.76
CA ASP A 254 -3.17 -19.42 -17.50
C ASP A 254 -2.41 -19.08 -16.21
N LEU A 255 -2.43 -17.80 -15.81
CA LEU A 255 -1.68 -17.25 -14.70
C LEU A 255 -2.45 -16.12 -14.03
N VAL A 256 -2.31 -16.01 -12.71
CA VAL A 256 -2.80 -14.88 -11.91
C VAL A 256 -1.60 -14.05 -11.47
N LEU A 257 -1.64 -12.74 -11.71
CA LEU A 257 -0.70 -11.79 -11.12
C LEU A 257 -1.40 -11.04 -10.00
N SER A 258 -0.80 -11.01 -8.82
CA SER A 258 -1.31 -10.26 -7.67
C SER A 258 -0.44 -9.04 -7.41
N GLY A 259 -1.01 -7.84 -7.56
CA GLY A 259 -0.37 -6.55 -7.27
C GLY A 259 -0.72 -6.01 -5.88
N THR A 260 -1.23 -6.87 -5.00
CA THR A 260 -1.54 -6.56 -3.60
C THR A 260 -0.27 -6.42 -2.76
N PRO A 261 -0.27 -5.62 -1.69
CA PRO A 261 0.86 -5.57 -0.75
C PRO A 261 1.20 -6.92 -0.12
N ILE A 262 0.20 -7.75 0.21
CA ILE A 262 0.43 -9.13 0.68
C ILE A 262 0.59 -10.12 -0.46
N ASP A 263 1.23 -11.23 -0.14
CA ASP A 263 1.19 -12.43 -0.97
C ASP A 263 -0.16 -13.17 -0.77
N LEU A 264 -1.10 -12.94 -1.69
CA LEU A 264 -2.41 -13.58 -1.67
C LEU A 264 -2.34 -15.12 -1.69
N SER A 265 -1.24 -15.73 -2.12
CA SER A 265 -1.10 -17.19 -2.11
C SER A 265 -1.12 -17.79 -0.69
N ARG A 266 -0.86 -16.96 0.34
CA ARG A 266 -0.96 -17.36 1.76
C ARG A 266 -2.40 -17.47 2.25
N VAL A 267 -3.34 -16.78 1.58
CA VAL A 267 -4.75 -16.70 1.98
C VAL A 267 -5.67 -17.45 1.02
N LEU A 268 -5.35 -17.43 -0.28
CA LEU A 268 -6.17 -18.01 -1.34
C LEU A 268 -5.73 -19.43 -1.70
N LYS A 269 -6.71 -20.30 -1.93
CA LYS A 269 -6.52 -21.67 -2.43
C LYS A 269 -7.08 -21.78 -3.84
N THR A 270 -6.31 -21.34 -4.82
CA THR A 270 -6.70 -21.38 -6.24
C THR A 270 -6.02 -22.52 -6.97
N LYS A 271 -6.66 -23.02 -8.04
CA LYS A 271 -6.06 -24.05 -8.92
C LYS A 271 -5.03 -23.48 -9.88
N LYS A 272 -5.03 -22.16 -10.06
CA LYS A 272 -4.14 -21.45 -10.97
C LYS A 272 -2.89 -20.98 -10.25
N PRO A 273 -1.72 -20.98 -10.92
CA PRO A 273 -0.52 -20.37 -10.37
C PRO A 273 -0.76 -18.88 -10.13
N VAL A 274 -0.37 -18.41 -8.94
CA VAL A 274 -0.38 -17.00 -8.54
C VAL A 274 1.05 -16.53 -8.42
N VAL A 275 1.36 -15.40 -9.05
CA VAL A 275 2.66 -14.72 -8.95
C VAL A 275 2.42 -13.40 -8.23
N HIS A 276 3.15 -13.19 -7.14
CA HIS A 276 3.15 -11.91 -6.44
C HIS A 276 3.99 -10.90 -7.21
N VAL A 277 3.44 -9.72 -7.43
CA VAL A 277 4.07 -8.59 -8.09
C VAL A 277 4.43 -7.58 -7.01
N ARG A 278 5.72 -7.51 -6.69
CA ARG A 278 6.24 -6.63 -5.65
C ARG A 278 6.62 -5.28 -6.23
N TYR A 279 6.57 -4.26 -5.38
CA TYR A 279 7.10 -2.94 -5.66
C TYR A 279 7.69 -2.41 -4.35
N GLU A 280 8.91 -1.88 -4.44
CA GLU A 280 9.57 -1.22 -3.33
C GLU A 280 9.93 0.20 -3.75
N LEU A 281 9.93 1.12 -2.79
CA LEU A 281 10.36 2.49 -3.01
C LEU A 281 11.86 2.48 -3.36
N ASP A 282 12.23 3.15 -4.45
CA ASP A 282 13.61 3.31 -4.88
C ASP A 282 13.90 4.79 -5.11
N GLU A 283 14.73 5.38 -4.27
CA GLU A 283 14.96 6.82 -4.24
C GLU A 283 15.90 7.24 -5.37
N ILE A 284 15.58 8.35 -6.05
CA ILE A 284 16.35 8.82 -7.20
C ILE A 284 17.14 10.05 -6.81
N GLY A 285 18.47 9.91 -6.80
CA GLY A 285 19.38 11.02 -6.60
C GLY A 285 19.39 11.51 -5.15
N HIS A 286 19.57 12.82 -4.99
CA HIS A 286 19.68 13.49 -3.69
C HIS A 286 18.83 14.79 -3.66
N PRO A 287 18.32 15.21 -2.50
CA PRO A 287 18.44 14.53 -1.21
C PRO A 287 17.63 13.23 -1.19
N ASN A 288 18.15 12.22 -0.49
CA ASN A 288 17.42 10.99 -0.18
C ASN A 288 16.99 11.00 1.30
N LEU A 289 16.24 9.98 1.72
CA LEU A 289 15.72 9.83 3.08
C LEU A 289 16.84 9.62 4.10
N GLU A 290 17.98 9.04 3.73
CA GLU A 290 19.12 8.94 4.63
C GLU A 290 19.75 10.33 4.89
N ASP A 291 19.87 11.17 3.85
CA ASP A 291 20.32 12.56 3.98
C ASP A 291 19.38 13.34 4.90
N VAL A 292 18.07 13.22 4.67
CA VAL A 292 17.04 13.84 5.51
C VAL A 292 17.18 13.39 6.96
N LEU A 293 17.28 12.09 7.22
CA LEU A 293 17.39 11.59 8.59
C LEU A 293 18.66 12.07 9.31
N ARG A 294 19.77 12.25 8.59
CA ARG A 294 21.01 12.82 9.14
C ARG A 294 20.85 14.31 9.47
N ASP A 295 20.23 15.07 8.57
CA ASP A 295 19.98 16.51 8.76
C ASP A 295 19.05 16.78 9.96
N TRP A 296 18.15 15.84 10.25
CA TRP A 296 17.25 15.87 11.40
C TRP A 296 17.82 15.19 12.65
N GLU A 297 19.09 14.78 12.63
CA GLU A 297 19.79 14.11 13.76
C GLU A 297 19.09 12.83 14.26
N LEU A 298 18.36 12.14 13.39
CA LEU A 298 17.66 10.89 13.70
C LEU A 298 18.53 9.65 13.50
N ILE A 299 19.61 9.74 12.71
CA ILE A 299 20.63 8.69 12.51
C ILE A 299 22.05 9.23 12.55
#